data_AF-A0A127T558-F1
#
_entry.id   AF-A0A127T558-F1
#
_cell.length_a   1.000
_cell.length_b   1.000
_cell.length_c   1.000
_cell.angle_alpha   90.00
_cell.angle_beta   90.00
_cell.angle_gamma   90.00
#
_symmetry.space_group_name_H-M   'P 1'
#
loop_
_entity.id
_entity.type
_entity.pdbx_description
1 polymer ?
#
loop_
_entity_poly.entity_id
_entity_poly.type
_entity_poly.pdbx_seq_one_letter_code
_entity_poly.pdbx_strand_id
1 'polypeptide(L)'
;AKTRDTTGGLPRVAELFEARAPKDAGMLAEYTGTVSFGKETKGKQRLVITEPDGTSHEFLIPKDKHLMVHDGQVVNKGELIVDGPADPHDILRLQGINELARYIIDEVQDVYRLQGVKINDKHIEVIVRQMLRRVVITDAGDTRFIREEQVERSEVLDENDRMEAEGKLPAQYENV
;
A
#
# COMPACT_ATOMS: atom_id res chain seq x y z
N ALA A 1 -10.12 25.52 -10.43
CA ALA A 1 -8.92 24.73 -10.78
C ALA A 1 -7.97 24.76 -9.58
N LYS A 2 -7.98 23.73 -8.73
CA LYS A 2 -6.97 23.61 -7.67
C LYS A 2 -5.66 23.25 -8.36
N THR A 3 -4.64 24.07 -8.15
CA THR A 3 -3.26 23.82 -8.58
C THR A 3 -2.84 22.48 -7.98
N ARG A 4 -2.81 21.44 -8.80
CA ARG A 4 -2.22 20.15 -8.44
C ARG A 4 -0.78 20.47 -8.04
N ASP A 5 -0.35 20.08 -6.85
CA ASP A 5 0.99 20.34 -6.36
C ASP A 5 2.00 19.47 -7.12
N THR A 6 2.22 19.81 -8.39
CA THR A 6 3.17 19.18 -9.31
C THR A 6 4.58 19.73 -9.13
N THR A 7 4.84 20.54 -8.09
CA THR A 7 6.12 21.26 -7.94
C THR A 7 7.22 20.47 -7.23
N GLY A 8 6.95 19.26 -6.78
CA GLY A 8 7.99 18.38 -6.26
C GLY A 8 8.85 17.86 -7.41
N GLY A 9 9.95 18.54 -7.74
CA GLY A 9 10.97 18.03 -8.65
C GLY A 9 11.65 16.78 -8.09
N LEU A 10 12.98 16.76 -8.07
CA LEU A 10 13.74 15.67 -7.42
C LEU A 10 13.29 15.29 -5.98
N PRO A 11 12.81 16.23 -5.12
CA PRO A 11 12.34 15.87 -3.79
C PRO A 11 11.19 14.86 -3.76
N ARG A 12 10.25 14.92 -4.72
CA ARG A 12 9.13 13.97 -4.78
C ARG A 12 9.60 12.56 -5.13
N VAL A 13 10.56 12.45 -6.05
CA VAL A 13 11.18 11.17 -6.40
C VAL A 13 11.91 10.57 -5.19
N ALA A 14 12.60 11.40 -4.41
CA ALA A 14 13.24 10.97 -3.18
C ALA A 14 12.22 10.47 -2.14
N GLU A 15 11.11 11.19 -1.94
CA GLU A 15 10.02 10.76 -1.05
C GLU A 15 9.45 9.39 -1.46
N LEU A 16 9.25 9.15 -2.76
CA LEU A 16 8.74 7.89 -3.30
C LEU A 16 9.72 6.73 -3.07
N PHE A 17 11.01 6.94 -3.32
CA PHE A 17 12.03 5.89 -3.12
C PHE A 17 12.39 5.66 -1.65
N GLU A 18 12.19 6.65 -0.78
CA GLU A 18 12.29 6.48 0.66
C GLU A 18 11.02 5.89 1.28
N ALA A 19 10.01 5.57 0.46
CA ALA A 19 8.70 5.07 0.90
C ALA A 19 8.06 5.94 2.00
N ARG A 20 8.22 7.28 1.92
CA ARG A 20 7.67 8.17 2.94
C ARG A 20 6.15 8.31 2.79
N ALA A 21 5.46 8.20 3.92
CA ALA A 21 4.05 8.56 4.03
C ALA A 21 3.82 10.02 3.58
N PRO A 22 2.90 10.28 2.64
CA PRO A 22 2.56 11.64 2.24
C PRO A 22 1.97 12.45 3.40
N LYS A 23 2.30 13.74 3.47
CA LYS A 23 1.77 14.63 4.54
C LYS A 23 0.25 14.74 4.55
N ASP A 24 -0.34 14.72 3.36
CA ASP A 24 -1.80 14.80 3.16
C ASP A 24 -2.33 13.51 2.56
N ALA A 25 -1.90 12.35 3.08
CA ALA A 25 -2.24 11.05 2.53
C ALA A 25 -3.76 10.85 2.37
N GLY A 26 -4.14 10.26 1.25
CA GLY A 26 -5.46 9.68 1.06
C GLY A 26 -5.63 8.44 1.93
N MET A 27 -6.80 7.81 1.85
CA MET A 27 -7.12 6.60 2.60
C MET A 27 -7.69 5.56 1.66
N LEU A 28 -7.15 4.35 1.73
CA LEU A 28 -7.67 3.19 1.03
C LEU A 28 -8.64 2.43 1.93
N ALA A 29 -9.64 1.77 1.34
CA ALA A 29 -10.56 0.89 2.06
C ALA A 29 -9.79 -0.33 2.59
N GLU A 30 -9.80 -0.55 3.90
CA GLU A 30 -9.14 -1.72 4.50
C GLU A 30 -9.92 -3.03 4.28
N TYR A 31 -11.22 -2.91 4.04
CA TYR A 31 -12.16 -4.03 3.90
C TYR A 31 -13.06 -3.84 2.67
N THR A 32 -13.50 -4.95 2.09
CA THR A 32 -14.52 -4.96 1.03
C THR A 32 -15.90 -4.99 1.67
N GLY A 33 -16.75 -4.01 1.37
CA GLY A 33 -18.06 -3.95 2.01
C GLY A 33 -18.91 -2.76 1.60
N THR A 34 -20.06 -2.63 2.25
CA THR A 34 -20.97 -1.50 2.05
C THR A 34 -20.61 -0.37 3.00
N VAL A 35 -20.39 0.81 2.44
CA VAL A 35 -20.10 2.04 3.16
C VAL A 35 -21.37 2.61 3.78
N SER A 36 -21.28 3.05 5.03
CA SER A 36 -22.31 3.85 5.69
C SER A 36 -21.70 4.93 6.58
N PHE A 37 -22.49 5.94 6.92
CA PHE A 37 -22.05 7.04 7.79
C PHE A 37 -22.68 6.96 9.17
N GLY A 38 -21.82 6.98 10.19
CA GLY A 38 -22.24 6.99 11.60
C GLY A 38 -22.46 8.41 12.13
N LYS A 39 -22.75 8.51 13.44
CA LYS A 39 -22.93 9.79 14.11
C LYS A 39 -21.64 10.62 14.07
N GLU A 40 -21.75 11.85 13.60
CA GLU A 40 -20.62 12.77 13.54
C GLU A 40 -20.07 13.09 14.94
N THR A 41 -18.75 13.24 15.02
CA THR A 41 -18.05 13.70 16.22
C THR A 41 -17.51 15.12 15.98
N LYS A 42 -17.05 15.83 17.03
CA LYS A 42 -16.38 17.13 16.85
C LYS A 42 -15.15 16.97 15.95
N GLY A 43 -15.22 17.55 14.75
CA GLY A 43 -14.10 17.60 13.78
C GLY A 43 -13.86 16.34 12.96
N LYS A 44 -14.56 15.24 13.22
CA LYS A 44 -14.41 13.97 12.48
C LYS A 44 -15.77 13.42 12.05
N GLN A 45 -15.85 12.89 10.85
CA GLN A 45 -16.96 12.04 10.42
C GLN A 45 -16.63 10.58 10.67
N ARG A 46 -17.66 9.78 10.95
CA ARG A 46 -17.52 8.34 11.15
C ARG A 46 -17.94 7.63 9.87
N LEU A 47 -17.00 6.97 9.22
CA LEU A 47 -17.23 6.06 8.10
C LEU A 47 -17.30 4.64 8.67
N VAL A 48 -18.27 3.85 8.24
CA VAL A 48 -18.39 2.44 8.63
C VAL A 48 -18.42 1.59 7.36
N ILE A 49 -17.52 0.61 7.26
CA ILE A 49 -17.53 -0.38 6.19
C ILE A 49 -18.06 -1.68 6.79
N THR A 50 -19.19 -2.16 6.27
CA THR A 50 -19.79 -3.44 6.69
C THR A 50 -19.53 -4.50 5.64
N GLU A 51 -18.80 -5.54 6.04
CA GLU A 51 -18.49 -6.70 5.22
C GLU A 51 -19.74 -7.56 4.96
N PRO A 52 -19.74 -8.43 3.93
CA PRO A 52 -20.89 -9.29 3.62
C PRO A 52 -21.32 -10.25 4.73
N ASP A 53 -20.41 -10.56 5.67
CA ASP A 53 -20.67 -11.41 6.84
C ASP A 53 -21.35 -10.66 8.01
N GLY A 54 -21.54 -9.35 7.87
CA GLY A 54 -22.12 -8.47 8.88
C GLY A 54 -21.09 -7.86 9.84
N THR A 55 -19.80 -8.12 9.66
CA THR A 55 -18.74 -7.48 10.45
C THR A 55 -18.60 -6.02 10.03
N SER A 56 -18.72 -5.09 10.98
CA SER A 56 -18.61 -3.65 10.73
C SER A 56 -17.31 -3.07 11.28
N HIS A 57 -16.62 -2.29 10.43
CA HIS A 57 -15.37 -1.61 10.76
C HIS A 57 -15.57 -0.10 10.75
N GLU A 58 -15.27 0.57 11.86
CA GLU A 58 -15.44 2.02 11.99
C GLU A 58 -14.12 2.77 11.78
N PHE A 59 -14.18 3.85 11.00
CA PHE A 59 -13.07 4.75 10.70
C PHE A 59 -13.44 6.19 11.01
N LEU A 60 -12.55 6.92 11.66
CA LEU A 60 -12.74 8.34 12.00
C LEU A 60 -11.95 9.22 11.05
N ILE A 61 -12.65 9.81 10.09
CA ILE A 61 -12.05 10.62 9.03
C ILE A 61 -12.20 12.11 9.39
N PRO A 62 -11.14 12.92 9.34
CA PRO A 62 -11.22 14.37 9.51
C PRO A 62 -12.21 15.01 8.53
N LYS A 63 -13.01 15.98 8.97
CA LYS A 63 -14.05 16.61 8.12
C LYS A 63 -13.49 17.50 7.01
N ASP A 64 -12.25 17.95 7.13
CA ASP A 64 -11.52 18.71 6.13
C ASP A 64 -11.06 17.85 4.93
N LYS A 65 -11.03 16.52 5.10
CA LYS A 65 -10.73 15.56 4.04
C LYS A 65 -11.94 15.35 3.13
N HIS A 66 -11.68 15.25 1.83
CA HIS A 66 -12.72 14.98 0.83
C HIS A 66 -12.93 13.47 0.69
N LEU A 67 -14.15 13.00 0.93
CA LEU A 67 -14.52 11.61 0.67
C LEU A 67 -14.87 11.39 -0.79
N MET A 68 -14.42 10.24 -1.30
CA MET A 68 -14.70 9.80 -2.66
C MET A 68 -15.88 8.81 -2.74
N VAL A 69 -16.45 8.46 -1.59
CA VAL A 69 -17.51 7.46 -1.45
C VAL A 69 -18.82 8.06 -0.96
N HIS A 70 -19.92 7.37 -1.29
CA HIS A 70 -21.27 7.75 -0.88
C HIS A 70 -21.92 6.69 0.02
N ASP A 71 -22.96 7.09 0.76
CA ASP A 71 -23.71 6.20 1.64
C ASP A 71 -24.38 5.09 0.82
N GLY A 72 -24.21 3.83 1.26
CA GLY A 72 -24.70 2.65 0.56
C GLY A 72 -23.82 2.18 -0.62
N GLN A 73 -22.71 2.84 -0.92
CA GLN A 73 -21.77 2.39 -1.94
C GLN A 73 -21.03 1.13 -1.49
N VAL A 74 -20.87 0.16 -2.39
CA VAL A 74 -19.97 -0.99 -2.18
C VAL A 74 -18.57 -0.60 -2.63
N VAL A 75 -17.59 -0.80 -1.76
CA VAL A 75 -16.17 -0.57 -2.03
C VAL A 75 -15.39 -1.86 -1.92
N ASN A 76 -14.31 -1.97 -2.69
CA ASN A 76 -13.38 -3.10 -2.57
C ASN A 76 -12.18 -2.73 -1.69
N LYS A 77 -11.60 -3.72 -1.02
CA LYS A 77 -10.33 -3.56 -0.30
C LYS A 77 -9.26 -2.97 -1.25
N GLY A 78 -8.60 -1.91 -0.78
CA GLY A 78 -7.61 -1.15 -1.54
C GLY A 78 -8.20 -0.04 -2.42
N GLU A 79 -9.52 0.18 -2.45
CA GLU A 79 -10.13 1.29 -3.20
C GLU A 79 -9.92 2.62 -2.47
N LEU A 80 -9.66 3.71 -3.20
CA LEU A 80 -9.45 5.04 -2.63
C LEU A 80 -10.78 5.64 -2.12
N ILE A 81 -10.89 5.83 -0.80
CA ILE A 81 -12.10 6.32 -0.13
C ILE A 81 -11.98 7.76 0.36
N VAL A 82 -10.74 8.22 0.59
CA VAL A 82 -10.41 9.62 0.91
C VAL A 82 -9.42 10.12 -0.12
N ASP A 83 -9.70 11.28 -0.70
CA ASP A 83 -8.83 11.94 -1.68
C ASP A 83 -7.46 12.28 -1.08
N GLY A 84 -6.43 12.19 -1.93
CA GLY A 84 -5.03 12.42 -1.58
C GLY A 84 -4.10 11.33 -2.14
N PRO A 85 -2.78 11.59 -2.13
CA PRO A 85 -1.78 10.59 -2.52
C PRO A 85 -1.86 9.37 -1.60
N ALA A 86 -1.86 8.17 -2.18
CA ALA A 86 -1.89 6.93 -1.42
C ALA A 86 -0.54 6.68 -0.74
N ASP A 87 -0.60 6.12 0.48
CA ASP A 87 0.59 5.69 1.21
C ASP A 87 1.16 4.40 0.56
N PRO A 88 2.44 4.37 0.16
CA PRO A 88 3.08 3.17 -0.38
C PRO A 88 2.92 1.92 0.50
N HIS A 89 2.93 2.07 1.82
CA HIS A 89 2.77 0.94 2.74
C HIS A 89 1.34 0.40 2.73
N ASP A 90 0.34 1.26 2.62
CA ASP A 90 -1.06 0.82 2.49
C ASP A 90 -1.30 0.14 1.15
N ILE A 91 -0.72 0.64 0.07
CA ILE A 91 -0.78 -0.04 -1.24
C ILE A 91 -0.17 -1.44 -1.14
N LEU A 92 1.02 -1.57 -0.54
CA LEU A 92 1.68 -2.87 -0.38
C LEU A 92 0.82 -3.86 0.41
N ARG A 93 0.27 -3.41 1.56
CA ARG A 93 -0.51 -4.22 2.48
C ARG A 93 -1.88 -4.61 1.92
N LEU A 94 -2.54 -3.70 1.20
CA LEU A 94 -3.92 -3.87 0.76
C LEU A 94 -4.03 -4.41 -0.67
N GLN A 95 -3.11 -4.03 -1.56
CA GLN A 95 -3.16 -4.32 -2.99
C GLN A 95 -1.98 -5.17 -3.49
N GLY A 96 -0.89 -5.24 -2.71
CA GLY A 96 0.26 -6.11 -2.99
C GLY A 96 1.36 -5.46 -3.83
N ILE A 97 2.43 -6.24 -4.07
CA ILE A 97 3.66 -5.79 -4.74
C ILE A 97 3.40 -5.22 -6.13
N ASN A 98 2.53 -5.85 -6.92
CA ASN A 98 2.31 -5.44 -8.31
C ASN A 98 1.68 -4.06 -8.41
N GLU A 99 0.69 -3.76 -7.57
CA GLU A 99 0.06 -2.43 -7.55
C GLU A 99 1.00 -1.38 -6.97
N LEU A 100 1.79 -1.71 -5.93
CA LEU A 100 2.83 -0.82 -5.42
C LEU A 100 3.84 -0.46 -6.51
N ALA A 101 4.31 -1.46 -7.26
CA ALA A 101 5.30 -1.25 -8.30
C ALA A 101 4.76 -0.33 -9.39
N ARG A 102 3.53 -0.57 -9.87
CA ARG A 102 2.87 0.31 -10.85
C ARG A 102 2.73 1.73 -10.31
N TYR A 103 2.25 1.88 -9.08
CA TYR A 103 2.10 3.19 -8.45
C TYR A 103 3.41 3.97 -8.40
N ILE A 104 4.50 3.36 -7.93
CA ILE A 104 5.81 4.04 -7.85
C ILE A 104 6.31 4.38 -9.26
N ILE A 105 6.18 3.46 -10.22
CA ILE A 105 6.62 3.70 -11.61
C ILE A 105 5.87 4.89 -12.21
N ASP A 106 4.55 4.92 -12.08
CA ASP A 106 3.70 5.98 -12.62
C ASP A 106 4.00 7.34 -11.97
N GLU A 107 4.09 7.39 -10.63
CA GLU A 107 4.40 8.61 -9.89
C GLU A 107 5.79 9.17 -10.24
N VAL A 108 6.81 8.31 -10.32
CA VAL A 108 8.17 8.71 -10.70
C VAL A 108 8.19 9.17 -12.16
N GLN A 109 7.50 8.45 -13.07
CA GLN A 109 7.42 8.83 -14.48
C GLN A 109 6.75 10.18 -14.68
N ASP A 110 5.69 10.47 -13.94
CA ASP A 110 4.99 11.75 -14.04
C ASP A 110 5.90 12.93 -13.67
N VAL A 111 6.78 12.76 -12.68
CA VAL A 111 7.78 13.78 -12.31
C VAL A 111 8.81 13.98 -13.42
N TYR A 112 9.37 12.91 -14.00
CA TYR A 112 10.34 13.02 -15.10
C TYR A 112 9.71 13.60 -16.37
N ARG A 113 8.48 13.16 -16.70
CA ARG A 113 7.70 13.66 -17.83
C ARG A 113 7.44 15.16 -17.71
N LEU A 114 7.10 15.64 -16.51
CA LEU A 114 6.90 17.05 -16.24
C LEU A 114 8.17 17.89 -16.47
N GLN A 115 9.35 17.32 -16.20
CA GLN A 115 10.64 17.95 -16.46
C GLN A 115 11.13 17.79 -17.91
N GLY A 116 10.36 17.11 -18.77
CA GLY A 116 10.72 16.85 -20.16
C GLY A 116 11.81 15.79 -20.33
N VAL A 117 12.15 15.04 -19.28
CA VAL A 117 13.15 13.97 -19.31
C VAL A 117 12.46 12.66 -19.62
N LYS A 118 12.95 11.93 -20.62
CA LYS A 118 12.46 10.60 -20.97
C LYS A 118 13.30 9.53 -20.29
N ILE A 119 12.68 8.73 -19.43
CA ILE A 119 13.27 7.54 -18.82
C ILE A 119 12.42 6.32 -19.20
N ASN A 120 13.04 5.15 -19.32
CA ASN A 120 12.33 3.89 -19.57
C ASN A 120 11.98 3.22 -18.24
N ASP A 121 10.78 2.66 -18.15
CA ASP A 121 10.23 2.06 -16.92
C ASP A 121 11.13 0.96 -16.35
N LYS A 122 11.88 0.23 -17.20
CA LYS A 122 12.84 -0.80 -16.77
C LYS A 122 13.84 -0.32 -15.73
N HIS A 123 14.22 0.97 -15.78
CA HIS A 123 15.16 1.53 -14.83
C HIS A 123 14.52 1.74 -13.46
N ILE A 124 13.26 2.16 -13.44
CA ILE A 124 12.48 2.37 -12.21
C ILE A 124 12.09 1.01 -11.61
N GLU A 125 11.69 0.06 -12.44
CA GLU A 125 11.40 -1.32 -12.03
C GLU A 125 12.58 -1.98 -11.30
N VAL A 126 13.80 -1.80 -11.79
CA VAL A 126 15.01 -2.32 -11.12
C VAL A 126 15.17 -1.72 -9.73
N ILE A 127 14.85 -0.42 -9.54
CA ILE A 127 14.91 0.24 -8.23
C ILE A 127 13.80 -0.29 -7.31
N VAL A 128 12.56 -0.37 -7.80
CA VAL A 128 11.43 -0.91 -7.03
C VAL A 128 11.69 -2.35 -6.59
N ARG A 129 12.29 -3.17 -7.45
CA ARG A 129 12.73 -4.52 -7.09
C ARG A 129 13.74 -4.52 -5.94
N GLN A 130 14.65 -3.54 -5.90
CA GLN A 130 15.62 -3.41 -4.80
C GLN A 130 14.98 -2.92 -3.50
N MET A 131 13.93 -2.09 -3.58
CA MET A 131 13.15 -1.68 -2.41
C MET A 131 12.47 -2.90 -1.76
N LEU A 132 11.87 -3.78 -2.58
CA LEU A 132 11.12 -4.97 -2.13
C LEU A 132 11.99 -6.22 -1.92
N ARG A 133 13.30 -6.06 -1.70
CA ARG A 133 14.23 -7.19 -1.59
C ARG A 133 14.14 -7.93 -0.26
N ARG A 134 13.55 -7.33 0.76
CA ARG A 134 13.45 -7.90 2.12
C ARG A 134 12.02 -8.18 2.51
N VAL A 135 11.87 -9.18 3.38
CA VAL A 135 10.59 -9.57 3.97
C VAL A 135 10.79 -9.79 5.47
N VAL A 136 9.70 -9.67 6.23
CA VAL A 136 9.67 -10.02 7.65
C VAL A 136 8.97 -11.36 7.82
N ILE A 137 9.59 -12.27 8.55
CA ILE A 137 9.01 -13.58 8.85
C ILE A 137 7.87 -13.44 9.87
N THR A 138 6.68 -13.88 9.51
CA THR A 138 5.50 -13.88 10.40
C THR A 138 5.33 -15.22 11.12
N ASP A 139 5.70 -16.32 10.47
CA ASP A 139 5.77 -17.67 11.01
C ASP A 139 6.96 -18.40 10.41
N ALA A 140 7.78 -19.03 11.25
CA ALA A 140 8.95 -19.76 10.80
C ALA A 140 8.61 -21.13 10.19
N GLY A 141 7.44 -21.71 10.50
CA GLY A 141 7.14 -23.08 10.11
C GLY A 141 8.22 -24.06 10.58
N ASP A 142 8.68 -24.92 9.68
CA ASP A 142 9.79 -25.86 9.92
C ASP A 142 11.15 -25.34 9.39
N THR A 143 11.21 -24.09 8.94
CA THR A 143 12.44 -23.47 8.43
C THR A 143 13.40 -23.09 9.56
N ARG A 144 14.60 -22.63 9.19
CA ARG A 144 15.60 -22.10 10.13
C ARG A 144 15.34 -20.67 10.63
N PHE A 145 14.33 -19.99 10.10
CA PHE A 145 14.12 -18.56 10.36
C PHE A 145 13.54 -18.31 11.75
N ILE A 146 13.66 -17.08 12.21
CA ILE A 146 13.05 -16.62 13.47
C ILE A 146 11.87 -15.70 13.15
N ARG A 147 10.81 -15.80 13.93
CA ARG A 147 9.67 -14.87 13.84
C ARG A 147 10.15 -13.43 14.06
N GLU A 148 9.63 -12.49 13.27
CA GLU A 148 10.02 -11.07 13.21
C GLU A 148 11.43 -10.80 12.62
N GLU A 149 12.13 -11.83 12.14
CA GLU A 149 13.41 -11.67 11.46
C GLU A 149 13.23 -11.02 10.08
N GLN A 150 14.09 -10.06 9.75
CA GLN A 150 14.19 -9.50 8.40
C GLN A 150 15.24 -10.25 7.59
N VAL A 151 14.80 -10.85 6.50
CA VAL A 151 15.61 -11.71 5.63
C VAL A 151 15.44 -11.32 4.16
N GLU A 152 16.40 -11.71 3.32
CA GLU A 152 16.26 -11.50 1.88
C GLU A 152 15.16 -12.37 1.31
N ARG A 153 14.30 -11.77 0.47
CA ARG A 153 13.15 -12.45 -0.13
C ARG A 153 13.58 -13.67 -0.95
N SER A 154 14.71 -13.61 -1.64
CA SER A 154 15.26 -14.76 -2.37
C SER A 154 15.62 -15.91 -1.44
N GLU A 155 16.23 -15.64 -0.29
CA GLU A 155 16.59 -16.69 0.66
C GLU A 155 15.36 -17.39 1.24
N VAL A 156 14.28 -16.64 1.50
CA VAL A 156 13.03 -17.23 1.99
C VAL A 156 12.38 -18.10 0.93
N LEU A 157 12.36 -17.66 -0.33
CA LEU A 157 11.81 -18.44 -1.43
C LEU A 157 12.60 -19.74 -1.64
N ASP A 158 13.93 -19.67 -1.68
CA ASP A 158 14.79 -20.84 -1.83
C ASP A 158 14.63 -21.84 -0.67
N GLU A 159 14.50 -21.33 0.56
CA GLU A 159 14.28 -22.15 1.76
C GLU A 159 12.89 -22.80 1.77
N ASN A 160 11.86 -22.06 1.36
CA ASN A 160 10.49 -22.55 1.29
C ASN A 160 10.36 -23.64 0.21
N ASP A 161 10.92 -23.43 -0.98
CA ASP A 161 10.95 -24.43 -2.05
C ASP A 161 11.57 -25.75 -1.57
N ARG A 162 12.63 -25.67 -0.74
CA ARG A 162 13.25 -26.84 -0.11
C ARG A 162 12.33 -27.52 0.90
N MET A 163 11.70 -26.76 1.81
CA MET A 163 10.81 -27.34 2.83
C MET A 163 9.57 -27.99 2.21
N GLU A 164 9.00 -27.37 1.17
CA GLU A 164 7.87 -27.93 0.42
C GLU A 164 8.25 -29.23 -0.28
N ALA A 165 9.44 -29.31 -0.88
CA ALA A 165 9.96 -30.55 -1.47
C ALA A 165 10.17 -31.68 -0.45
N GLU A 166 10.44 -31.34 0.81
CA GLU A 166 10.55 -32.28 1.94
C GLU A 166 9.19 -32.59 2.61
N GLY A 167 8.09 -31.98 2.15
CA GLY A 167 6.75 -32.14 2.74
C GLY A 167 6.58 -31.48 4.11
N LYS A 168 7.44 -30.51 4.43
CA LYS A 168 7.43 -29.73 5.69
C LYS A 168 6.71 -28.40 5.53
N LEU A 169 6.46 -27.72 6.64
CA LEU A 169 5.80 -26.42 6.63
C LEU A 169 6.79 -25.31 6.21
N PRO A 170 6.52 -24.58 5.12
CA PRO A 170 7.33 -23.41 4.73
C PRO A 170 7.12 -22.23 5.70
N ALA A 171 8.05 -21.29 5.69
CA ALA A 171 7.90 -20.03 6.43
C ALA A 171 6.87 -19.11 5.77
N GLN A 172 6.10 -18.41 6.60
CA GLN A 172 5.24 -17.32 6.18
C GLN A 172 5.95 -15.99 6.42
N TYR A 173 5.71 -15.04 5.53
CA TYR A 173 6.35 -13.73 5.58
C TYR A 173 5.43 -12.63 5.05
N GLU A 174 5.73 -11.41 5.45
CA GLU A 174 5.11 -10.18 4.93
C GLU A 174 6.17 -9.32 4.24
N ASN A 175 5.77 -8.63 3.17
CA ASN A 175 6.66 -7.70 2.47
C ASN A 175 6.77 -6.40 3.28
N VAL A 176 7.98 -5.85 3.32
CA VAL A 176 8.30 -4.59 4.01
C VAL A 176 8.85 -3.54 3.07
#